data_AF-A0A9E4JLP5-F1
#
_entry.id   AF-A0A9E4JLP5-F1
#
_cell.length_a   1.000
_cell.length_b   1.000
_cell.length_c   1.000
_cell.angle_alpha   90.00
_cell.angle_beta   90.00
_cell.angle_gamma   90.00
#
_symmetry.space_group_name_H-M   'P 1'
#
loop_
_entity.id
_entity.type
_entity.pdbx_description
1 polymer ?
#
loop_
_entity_poly.entity_id
_entity_poly.type
_entity_poly.pdbx_seq_one_letter_code
_entity_poly.pdbx_strand_id
1 'polypeptide(L)'
;MRKCDRARQRLILGWAILVLSLSLIVSKVTSAVEDIIPIQPHPLPTLLAQWQDPTHSGDYFEDIEPPKVGHLIWSQFPIRVYIEPTNDPDSSWSSEVESAVWEWNRYLPLQRVEDANLADIQVIRRRPPLEAGNLRASSAETRYQVFVRQLEDGTQILSHRFMIWLSPTQTGKYVPSAARHEFGHALGIWGHSPTQTDVMYFAQVREPPPISARDINTLKQIYQQPTRLGWRVASQKS
;
A
#
# COMPACT_ATOMS: atom_id res chain seq x y z
N MET A 1 -17.55 -53.61 -71.39
CA MET A 1 -18.01 -54.73 -70.54
C MET A 1 -17.87 -54.30 -69.08
N ARG A 2 -18.98 -54.35 -68.32
CA ARG A 2 -19.18 -54.37 -66.83
C ARG A 2 -17.90 -54.34 -65.94
N LYS A 3 -17.81 -53.72 -64.76
CA LYS A 3 -18.77 -53.22 -63.73
C LYS A 3 -17.92 -52.65 -62.55
N CYS A 4 -18.53 -51.79 -61.71
CA CYS A 4 -18.36 -51.72 -60.23
C CYS A 4 -17.01 -51.27 -59.63
N ASP A 5 -16.88 -50.56 -58.50
CA ASP A 5 -17.82 -50.00 -57.51
C ASP A 5 -16.99 -49.20 -56.47
N ARG A 6 -17.68 -48.39 -55.64
CA ARG A 6 -17.29 -47.83 -54.33
C ARG A 6 -16.56 -46.48 -54.23
N ALA A 7 -17.42 -45.47 -54.12
CA ALA A 7 -17.51 -44.51 -53.02
C ALA A 7 -16.57 -44.70 -51.80
N ARG A 8 -15.92 -43.60 -51.42
CA ARG A 8 -15.77 -43.18 -50.02
C ARG A 8 -15.72 -41.65 -49.95
N GLN A 9 -16.83 -41.07 -49.54
CA GLN A 9 -16.92 -39.71 -49.02
C GLN A 9 -15.98 -39.54 -47.82
N ARG A 10 -15.20 -38.46 -47.82
CA ARG A 10 -14.64 -37.88 -46.59
C ARG A 10 -15.13 -36.44 -46.50
N LEU A 11 -16.18 -36.25 -45.71
CA LEU A 11 -16.46 -34.98 -45.06
C LEU A 11 -15.25 -34.63 -44.18
N ILE A 12 -14.67 -33.46 -44.39
CA ILE A 12 -13.90 -32.77 -43.35
C ILE A 12 -14.55 -31.39 -43.20
N LEU A 13 -15.36 -31.32 -42.15
CA LEU A 13 -15.97 -30.12 -41.62
C LEU A 13 -14.83 -29.29 -40.99
N GLY A 14 -14.39 -28.24 -41.69
CA GLY A 14 -13.42 -27.28 -41.16
C GLY A 14 -14.13 -26.30 -40.21
N TRP A 15 -13.84 -26.45 -38.91
CA TRP A 15 -14.37 -25.63 -37.83
C TRP A 15 -13.99 -24.15 -37.99
N ALA A 16 -14.98 -23.27 -38.09
CA ALA A 16 -14.80 -21.85 -37.88
C ALA A 16 -14.61 -21.60 -36.38
N ILE A 17 -13.38 -21.30 -35.96
CA ILE A 17 -13.08 -20.88 -34.59
C ILE A 17 -13.53 -19.42 -34.45
N LEU A 18 -14.71 -19.23 -33.87
CA LEU A 18 -15.17 -17.93 -33.40
C LEU A 18 -14.34 -17.57 -32.15
N VAL A 19 -13.27 -16.80 -32.33
CA VAL A 19 -12.54 -16.19 -31.22
C VAL A 19 -13.41 -15.07 -30.67
N LEU A 20 -14.20 -15.36 -29.63
CA LEU A 20 -14.81 -14.33 -28.81
C LEU A 20 -13.67 -13.60 -28.09
N SER A 21 -13.37 -12.39 -28.55
CA SER A 21 -12.46 -11.45 -27.90
C SER A 21 -13.04 -11.03 -26.55
N LEU A 22 -12.73 -11.81 -25.51
CA LEU A 22 -12.92 -11.38 -24.13
C LEU A 22 -11.76 -10.47 -23.75
N SER A 23 -11.83 -9.23 -24.21
CA SER A 23 -10.85 -8.19 -23.91
C SER A 23 -11.61 -6.90 -23.62
N LEU A 24 -11.22 -6.21 -22.54
CA LEU A 24 -11.72 -4.90 -22.09
C LEU A 24 -12.91 -4.88 -21.12
N ILE A 25 -12.71 -5.36 -19.89
CA ILE A 25 -13.50 -4.85 -18.74
C ILE A 25 -12.61 -4.21 -17.66
N VAL A 26 -11.32 -4.54 -17.58
CA VAL A 26 -10.46 -4.03 -16.50
C VAL A 26 -10.09 -2.54 -16.65
N SER A 27 -9.99 -2.01 -17.87
CA SER A 27 -9.50 -0.64 -18.09
C SER A 27 -10.55 0.46 -17.84
N LYS A 28 -11.85 0.16 -17.94
CA LYS A 28 -12.92 1.17 -17.83
C LYS A 28 -13.16 1.68 -16.41
N VAL A 29 -12.89 0.87 -15.40
CA VAL A 29 -13.15 1.22 -13.99
C VAL A 29 -12.23 2.36 -13.52
N THR A 30 -10.98 2.38 -13.97
CA THR A 30 -9.97 3.37 -13.54
C THR A 30 -10.30 4.77 -14.05
N SER A 31 -10.69 4.92 -15.32
CA SER A 31 -11.04 6.22 -15.91
C SER A 31 -12.31 6.84 -15.29
N ALA A 32 -13.27 6.01 -14.86
CA ALA A 32 -14.49 6.52 -14.24
C ALA A 32 -14.23 7.17 -12.86
N VAL A 33 -13.21 6.73 -12.10
CA VAL A 33 -12.89 7.33 -10.79
C VAL A 33 -12.17 8.68 -10.93
N GLU A 34 -11.35 8.83 -11.98
CA GLU A 34 -10.55 10.05 -12.22
C GLU A 34 -11.41 11.29 -12.49
N ASP A 35 -12.57 11.11 -13.15
CA ASP A 35 -13.51 12.18 -13.50
C ASP A 35 -14.53 12.53 -12.40
N ILE A 36 -14.73 11.65 -11.42
CA ILE A 36 -15.83 11.77 -10.43
C ILE A 36 -15.36 12.37 -9.09
N ILE A 37 -14.06 12.30 -8.79
CA ILE A 37 -13.51 12.74 -7.50
C ILE A 37 -12.48 13.85 -7.72
N PRO A 38 -12.73 15.07 -7.25
CA PRO A 38 -11.77 16.16 -7.38
C PRO A 38 -10.52 15.88 -6.54
N ILE A 39 -9.35 16.23 -7.08
CA ILE A 39 -8.10 16.19 -6.33
C ILE A 39 -8.02 17.45 -5.45
N GLN A 40 -7.95 17.28 -4.13
CA GLN A 40 -8.00 18.40 -3.18
C GLN A 40 -7.06 18.15 -1.99
N PRO A 41 -6.46 19.21 -1.41
CA PRO A 41 -5.59 19.09 -0.24
C PRO A 41 -6.38 18.88 1.04
N HIS A 42 -5.88 18.02 1.94
CA HIS A 42 -6.38 17.92 3.31
C HIS A 42 -5.68 18.94 4.22
N PRO A 43 -6.29 19.35 5.34
CA PRO A 43 -5.57 20.03 6.41
C PRO A 43 -4.41 19.17 6.90
N LEU A 44 -3.24 19.79 7.09
CA LEU A 44 -2.07 19.10 7.61
C LEU A 44 -2.33 18.59 9.04
N PRO A 45 -2.02 17.32 9.38
CA PRO A 45 -2.19 16.80 10.73
C PRO A 45 -1.40 17.62 11.76
N THR A 46 -1.99 17.85 12.94
CA THR A 46 -1.43 18.75 13.96
C THR A 46 0.04 18.49 14.28
N LEU A 47 0.43 17.22 14.44
CA LEU A 47 1.81 16.84 14.76
C LEU A 47 2.79 17.19 13.62
N LEU A 48 2.41 16.96 12.36
CA LEU A 48 3.21 17.36 11.19
C LEU A 48 3.23 18.88 10.98
N ALA A 49 2.13 19.57 11.30
CA ALA A 49 2.07 21.03 11.24
C ALA A 49 3.05 21.67 12.24
N GLN A 50 3.16 21.10 13.43
CA GLN A 50 4.06 21.54 14.49
C GLN A 50 5.51 21.07 14.31
N TRP A 51 5.76 20.06 13.47
CA TRP A 51 7.10 19.58 13.19
C TRP A 51 8.00 20.70 12.63
N GLN A 52 9.19 20.79 13.21
CA GLN A 52 10.26 21.68 12.80
C GLN A 52 11.56 20.88 12.72
N ASP A 53 12.35 21.16 11.69
CA ASP A 53 13.68 20.61 11.53
C ASP A 53 14.73 21.71 11.77
N PRO A 54 15.28 21.83 12.99
CA PRO A 54 16.28 22.86 13.31
C PRO A 54 17.62 22.61 12.62
N THR A 55 17.84 21.42 12.08
CA THR A 55 19.09 21.04 11.41
C THR A 55 19.07 21.32 9.92
N HIS A 56 17.92 21.72 9.36
CA HIS A 56 17.74 21.97 7.92
C HIS A 56 18.23 20.78 7.08
N SER A 57 17.84 19.57 7.48
CA SER A 57 18.27 18.30 6.85
C SER A 57 17.76 18.12 5.42
N GLY A 58 16.80 18.94 4.97
CA GLY A 58 16.13 18.81 3.67
C GLY A 58 15.15 17.63 3.63
N ASP A 59 14.72 17.25 2.44
CA ASP A 59 13.81 16.13 2.20
C ASP A 59 14.26 15.33 0.97
N TYR A 60 13.42 14.41 0.50
CA TYR A 60 13.55 13.71 -0.77
C TYR A 60 12.20 13.61 -1.48
N PHE A 61 11.33 14.62 -1.32
CA PHE A 61 9.97 14.59 -1.86
C PHE A 61 9.94 14.50 -3.39
N GLU A 62 10.87 15.17 -4.07
CA GLU A 62 10.99 15.16 -5.54
C GLU A 62 11.27 13.76 -6.11
N ASP A 63 11.78 12.84 -5.30
CA ASP A 63 12.01 11.44 -5.68
C ASP A 63 10.77 10.54 -5.46
N ILE A 64 9.66 11.10 -4.95
CA ILE A 64 8.44 10.36 -4.62
C ILE A 64 7.35 10.60 -5.66
N GLU A 65 7.11 9.59 -6.48
CA GLU A 65 6.02 9.61 -7.46
C GLU A 65 4.67 9.20 -6.83
N PRO A 66 3.60 10.00 -6.96
CA PRO A 66 2.30 9.62 -6.45
C PRO A 66 1.64 8.52 -7.31
N PRO A 67 0.87 7.60 -6.69
CA PRO A 67 -0.08 6.78 -7.42
C PRO A 67 -1.14 7.61 -8.16
N LYS A 68 -1.91 6.96 -9.06
CA LYS A 68 -2.98 7.62 -9.85
C LYS A 68 -4.02 8.38 -9.01
N VAL A 69 -4.24 7.94 -7.77
CA VAL A 69 -5.19 8.58 -6.85
C VAL A 69 -4.64 9.85 -6.17
N GLY A 70 -3.39 10.22 -6.44
CA GLY A 70 -2.61 11.17 -5.68
C GLY A 70 -1.77 10.47 -4.61
N HIS A 71 -1.03 11.25 -3.81
CA HIS A 71 -0.28 10.70 -2.69
C HIS A 71 -1.19 9.98 -1.68
N LEU A 72 -0.66 8.93 -1.05
CA LEU A 72 -1.36 8.06 -0.11
C LEU A 72 -1.43 8.74 1.27
N ILE A 73 -2.39 9.65 1.42
CA ILE A 73 -2.56 10.47 2.63
C ILE A 73 -3.73 9.93 3.46
N TRP A 74 -3.54 9.87 4.79
CA TRP A 74 -4.62 9.64 5.75
C TRP A 74 -5.27 10.97 6.15
N SER A 75 -6.61 11.04 6.09
CA SER A 75 -7.38 12.22 6.52
C SER A 75 -8.27 11.96 7.75
N GLN A 76 -8.32 10.71 8.21
CA GLN A 76 -9.04 10.30 9.40
C GLN A 76 -8.04 9.76 10.41
N PHE A 77 -8.13 10.26 11.64
CA PHE A 77 -7.22 9.92 12.73
C PHE A 77 -8.02 9.51 13.99
N PRO A 78 -7.46 8.62 14.83
CA PRO A 78 -6.17 7.93 14.65
C PRO A 78 -6.23 6.85 13.55
N ILE A 79 -5.07 6.56 12.95
CA ILE A 79 -4.91 5.44 12.00
C ILE A 79 -4.90 4.15 12.81
N ARG A 80 -5.84 3.26 12.56
CA ARG A 80 -5.99 2.02 13.34
C ARG A 80 -5.06 0.94 12.82
N VAL A 81 -4.26 0.37 13.70
CA VAL A 81 -3.24 -0.63 13.39
C VAL A 81 -3.58 -1.95 14.07
N TYR A 82 -3.66 -3.02 13.29
CA TYR A 82 -3.69 -4.37 13.81
C TYR A 82 -2.32 -5.02 13.61
N ILE A 83 -1.84 -5.73 14.63
CA ILE A 83 -0.61 -6.52 14.60
C ILE A 83 -1.01 -7.96 14.90
N GLU A 84 -0.69 -8.89 14.00
CA GLU A 84 -0.98 -10.30 14.20
C GLU A 84 -0.41 -10.80 15.53
N PRO A 85 -1.20 -11.45 16.40
CA PRO A 85 -0.67 -12.02 17.62
C PRO A 85 0.22 -13.22 17.30
N THR A 86 1.26 -13.44 18.10
CA THR A 86 2.03 -14.68 18.05
C THR A 86 1.42 -15.71 18.98
N ASN A 87 1.32 -16.96 18.52
CA ASN A 87 0.93 -18.09 19.39
C ASN A 87 2.08 -18.56 20.29
N ASP A 88 3.28 -18.03 20.05
CA ASP A 88 4.48 -18.28 20.83
C ASP A 88 4.61 -17.19 21.92
N PRO A 89 4.46 -17.54 23.21
CA PRO A 89 4.55 -16.59 24.32
C PRO A 89 5.97 -16.04 24.53
N ASP A 90 7.01 -16.73 24.04
CA ASP A 90 8.39 -16.27 24.13
C ASP A 90 8.77 -15.35 22.96
N SER A 91 7.85 -15.12 22.01
CA SER A 91 8.11 -14.28 20.86
C SER A 91 8.05 -12.79 21.21
N SER A 92 9.16 -12.09 20.99
CA SER A 92 9.21 -10.62 21.04
C SER A 92 8.66 -9.95 19.77
N TRP A 93 8.21 -10.71 18.77
CA TRP A 93 7.90 -10.14 17.45
C TRP A 93 6.81 -9.07 17.51
N SER A 94 5.69 -9.32 18.21
CA SER A 94 4.60 -8.34 18.28
C SER A 94 5.03 -7.07 19.03
N SER A 95 5.85 -7.17 20.08
CA SER A 95 6.36 -6.01 20.80
C SER A 95 7.43 -5.25 20.02
N GLU A 96 8.23 -5.94 19.21
CA GLU A 96 9.16 -5.34 18.26
C GLU A 96 8.43 -4.54 17.16
N VAL A 97 7.35 -5.09 16.60
CA VAL A 97 6.51 -4.35 15.63
C VAL A 97 5.79 -3.19 16.30
N GLU A 98 5.27 -3.38 17.52
CA GLU A 98 4.62 -2.34 18.31
C GLU A 98 5.58 -1.16 18.56
N SER A 99 6.88 -1.41 18.73
CA SER A 99 7.87 -0.32 18.89
C SER A 99 7.90 0.64 17.69
N ALA A 100 7.74 0.13 16.47
CA ALA A 100 7.67 0.95 15.27
C ALA A 100 6.39 1.79 15.21
N VAL A 101 5.26 1.26 15.72
CA VAL A 101 4.02 2.03 15.90
C VAL A 101 4.28 3.21 16.83
N TRP A 102 4.91 2.99 17.99
CA TRP A 102 5.22 4.04 18.96
C TRP A 102 6.18 5.11 18.41
N GLU A 103 7.14 4.72 17.59
CA GLU A 103 8.08 5.66 16.96
C GLU A 103 7.37 6.59 15.96
N TRP A 104 6.51 6.03 15.09
CA TRP A 104 5.72 6.82 14.15
C TRP A 104 4.60 7.62 14.80
N ASN A 105 4.06 7.14 15.94
CA ASN A 105 2.99 7.83 16.69
C ASN A 105 3.39 9.24 17.17
N ARG A 106 4.69 9.55 17.17
CA ARG A 106 5.23 10.88 17.47
C ARG A 106 4.91 11.92 16.38
N TYR A 107 4.61 11.48 15.17
CA TYR A 107 4.46 12.34 13.99
C TYR A 107 3.07 12.25 13.35
N LEU A 108 2.39 11.11 13.49
CA LEU A 108 1.01 10.89 13.06
C LEU A 108 0.27 10.10 14.13
N PRO A 109 -1.00 10.38 14.45
CA PRO A 109 -1.74 9.59 15.45
C PRO A 109 -2.04 8.17 14.97
N LEU A 110 -1.47 7.16 15.63
CA LEU A 110 -1.72 5.73 15.42
C LEU A 110 -2.37 5.12 16.67
N GLN A 111 -3.23 4.12 16.48
CA GLN A 111 -3.88 3.40 17.57
C GLN A 111 -3.93 1.89 17.30
N ARG A 112 -3.45 1.08 18.25
CA ARG A 112 -3.56 -0.38 18.21
C ARG A 112 -5.02 -0.83 18.39
N VAL A 113 -5.50 -1.72 17.52
CA VAL A 113 -6.86 -2.31 17.59
C VAL A 113 -6.82 -3.84 17.52
N GLU A 114 -7.50 -4.54 18.43
CA GLU A 114 -7.42 -6.01 18.53
C GLU A 114 -8.08 -6.75 17.37
N ASP A 115 -9.12 -6.17 16.76
CA ASP A 115 -9.81 -6.76 15.61
C ASP A 115 -9.21 -6.25 14.29
N ALA A 116 -8.70 -7.19 13.47
CA ALA A 116 -8.15 -6.89 12.15
C ALA A 116 -9.17 -6.21 11.22
N ASN A 117 -10.47 -6.47 11.38
CA ASN A 117 -11.53 -5.86 10.56
C ASN A 117 -11.71 -4.37 10.83
N LEU A 118 -11.27 -3.90 12.00
CA LEU A 118 -11.30 -2.49 12.37
C LEU A 118 -10.03 -1.76 11.95
N ALA A 119 -9.02 -2.45 11.43
CA ALA A 119 -7.72 -1.86 11.13
C ALA A 119 -7.68 -1.19 9.76
N ASP A 120 -7.02 -0.03 9.72
CA ASP A 120 -6.66 0.66 8.49
C ASP A 120 -5.30 0.16 7.97
N ILE A 121 -4.40 -0.26 8.87
CA ILE A 121 -3.13 -0.95 8.56
C ILE A 121 -3.11 -2.30 9.29
N GLN A 122 -2.92 -3.40 8.55
CA GLN A 122 -2.73 -4.73 9.12
C GLN A 122 -1.28 -5.17 8.96
N VAL A 123 -0.63 -5.58 10.05
CA VAL A 123 0.71 -6.17 10.03
C VAL A 123 0.62 -7.65 10.30
N ILE A 124 1.10 -8.46 9.35
CA ILE A 124 0.98 -9.92 9.40
C ILE A 124 2.36 -10.55 9.26
N ARG A 125 2.62 -11.57 10.09
CA ARG A 125 3.88 -12.30 10.14
C ARG A 125 3.91 -13.38 9.06
N ARG A 126 4.12 -12.94 7.83
CA ARG A 126 4.12 -13.80 6.64
C ARG A 126 5.23 -13.42 5.69
N ARG A 127 5.79 -14.41 4.97
CA ARG A 127 6.65 -14.11 3.82
C ARG A 127 5.85 -13.43 2.72
N PRO A 128 6.33 -12.31 2.16
CA PRO A 128 5.81 -11.74 0.92
C PRO A 128 5.70 -12.79 -0.20
N PRO A 129 4.65 -12.77 -1.02
CA PRO A 129 4.53 -13.58 -2.23
C PRO A 129 5.70 -13.35 -3.18
N LEU A 130 6.11 -14.40 -3.89
CA LEU A 130 7.09 -14.26 -4.98
C LEU A 130 6.42 -13.59 -6.18
N GLU A 131 7.07 -12.60 -6.76
CA GLU A 131 6.60 -11.96 -7.99
C GLU A 131 7.14 -12.69 -9.23
N ALA A 132 6.33 -12.77 -10.28
CA ALA A 132 6.74 -13.36 -11.54
C ALA A 132 7.90 -12.56 -12.15
N GLY A 133 9.10 -13.15 -12.20
CA GLY A 133 10.32 -12.49 -12.69
C GLY A 133 11.28 -12.03 -11.58
N ASN A 134 10.85 -12.01 -10.32
CA ASN A 134 11.71 -11.78 -9.16
C ASN A 134 11.63 -12.98 -8.22
N LEU A 135 12.58 -13.91 -8.37
CA LEU A 135 12.62 -15.16 -7.61
C LEU A 135 13.13 -15.00 -6.17
N ARG A 136 13.51 -13.79 -5.74
CA ARG A 136 14.01 -13.56 -4.38
C ARG A 136 12.82 -13.28 -3.45
N ALA A 137 12.74 -14.03 -2.35
CA ALA A 137 11.80 -13.72 -1.29
C ALA A 137 12.19 -12.39 -0.63
N SER A 138 11.25 -11.44 -0.58
CA SER A 138 11.46 -10.19 0.16
C SER A 138 11.40 -10.45 1.66
N SER A 139 12.16 -9.66 2.42
CA SER A 139 12.16 -9.72 3.89
C SER A 139 10.95 -9.00 4.50
N ALA A 140 10.35 -8.06 3.76
CA ALA A 140 9.14 -7.35 4.09
C ALA A 140 8.46 -6.79 2.83
N GLU A 141 7.17 -6.48 2.90
CA GLU A 141 6.44 -5.82 1.81
C GLU A 141 5.22 -5.09 2.34
N THR A 142 5.05 -3.83 1.93
CA THR A 142 3.81 -3.07 2.13
C THR A 142 2.97 -3.09 0.86
N ARG A 143 1.66 -3.28 1.01
CA ARG A 143 0.67 -3.17 -0.06
C ARG A 143 -0.48 -2.28 0.38
N TYR A 144 -1.10 -1.62 -0.58
CA TYR A 144 -2.34 -0.87 -0.34
C TYR A 144 -3.47 -1.34 -1.25
N GLN A 145 -4.69 -1.10 -0.79
CA GLN A 145 -5.90 -1.22 -1.60
C GLN A 145 -6.71 0.06 -1.47
N VAL A 146 -7.12 0.61 -2.60
CA VAL A 146 -8.09 1.72 -2.67
C VAL A 146 -9.48 1.15 -2.86
N PHE A 147 -10.47 1.70 -2.14
CA PHE A 147 -11.87 1.28 -2.19
C PHE A 147 -12.81 2.42 -1.80
N VAL A 148 -14.10 2.30 -2.11
CA VAL A 148 -15.11 3.23 -1.62
C VAL A 148 -15.59 2.78 -0.25
N ARG A 149 -15.46 3.65 0.76
CA ARG A 149 -15.94 3.43 2.13
C ARG A 149 -17.23 4.23 2.34
N GLN A 150 -18.25 3.58 2.88
CA GLN A 150 -19.45 4.28 3.36
C GLN A 150 -19.25 4.64 4.84
N LEU A 151 -19.43 5.91 5.17
CA LEU A 151 -19.43 6.43 6.54
C LEU A 151 -20.81 6.21 7.19
N GLU A 152 -20.89 6.39 8.50
CA GLU A 152 -22.13 6.18 9.28
C GLU A 152 -23.30 7.05 8.81
N ASP A 153 -23.01 8.27 8.34
CA ASP A 153 -24.00 9.20 7.79
C ASP A 153 -24.44 8.87 6.35
N GLY A 154 -23.96 7.75 5.79
CA GLY A 154 -24.22 7.32 4.42
C GLY A 154 -23.32 7.97 3.37
N THR A 155 -22.45 8.91 3.75
CA THR A 155 -21.47 9.51 2.84
C THR A 155 -20.52 8.44 2.30
N GLN A 156 -20.33 8.39 0.98
CA GLN A 156 -19.31 7.55 0.35
C GLN A 156 -18.04 8.35 0.09
N ILE A 157 -16.90 7.84 0.55
CA ILE A 157 -15.58 8.45 0.34
C ILE A 157 -14.62 7.46 -0.34
N LEU A 158 -13.63 7.97 -1.08
CA LEU A 158 -12.51 7.15 -1.53
C LEU A 158 -11.55 6.92 -0.35
N SER A 159 -11.36 5.68 0.05
CA SER A 159 -10.50 5.28 1.17
C SER A 159 -9.41 4.35 0.67
N HIS A 160 -8.39 4.15 1.50
CA HIS A 160 -7.47 3.04 1.34
C HIS A 160 -7.29 2.26 2.66
N ARG A 161 -6.62 1.12 2.55
CA ARG A 161 -6.10 0.32 3.66
C ARG A 161 -4.77 -0.29 3.26
N PHE A 162 -3.95 -0.63 4.24
CA PHE A 162 -2.64 -1.24 4.01
C PHE A 162 -2.52 -2.61 4.66
N MET A 163 -1.69 -3.43 4.02
CA MET A 163 -1.22 -4.71 4.51
C MET A 163 0.30 -4.67 4.51
N ILE A 164 0.91 -4.96 5.65
CA ILE A 164 2.35 -5.10 5.82
C ILE A 164 2.64 -6.57 6.10
N TRP A 165 3.43 -7.20 5.24
CA TRP A 165 3.97 -8.53 5.46
C TRP A 165 5.40 -8.44 5.96
N LEU A 166 5.65 -8.97 7.16
CA LEU A 166 7.00 -9.11 7.70
C LEU A 166 7.39 -10.58 7.70
N SER A 167 8.48 -10.91 7.00
CA SER A 167 8.95 -12.29 6.93
C SER A 167 9.31 -12.80 8.33
N PRO A 168 8.86 -14.02 8.72
CA PRO A 168 9.25 -14.62 9.99
C PRO A 168 10.75 -14.99 10.07
N THR A 169 11.49 -14.85 8.95
CA THR A 169 12.94 -15.07 8.92
C THR A 169 13.75 -13.84 9.36
N GLN A 170 13.11 -12.68 9.51
CA GLN A 170 13.75 -11.52 10.13
C GLN A 170 13.92 -11.76 11.63
N THR A 171 15.07 -11.37 12.18
CA THR A 171 15.41 -11.60 13.59
C THR A 171 16.13 -10.42 14.21
N GLY A 172 16.01 -10.28 15.53
CA GLY A 172 16.69 -9.26 16.31
C GLY A 172 16.38 -7.85 15.81
N LYS A 173 17.39 -6.99 15.74
CA LYS A 173 17.24 -5.57 15.38
C LYS A 173 16.63 -5.29 14.00
N TYR A 174 16.54 -6.31 13.14
CA TYR A 174 15.99 -6.15 11.79
C TYR A 174 14.45 -6.21 11.76
N VAL A 175 13.79 -6.88 12.72
CA VAL A 175 12.32 -6.88 12.82
C VAL A 175 11.74 -5.47 13.04
N PRO A 176 12.13 -4.73 14.10
CA PRO A 176 11.62 -3.38 14.31
C PRO A 176 12.10 -2.42 13.21
N SER A 177 13.30 -2.63 12.65
CA SER A 177 13.80 -1.86 11.51
C SER A 177 12.90 -1.99 10.28
N ALA A 178 12.55 -3.22 9.90
CA ALA A 178 11.70 -3.47 8.75
C ALA A 178 10.29 -2.95 9.01
N ALA A 179 9.72 -3.20 10.19
CA ALA A 179 8.43 -2.64 10.58
C ALA A 179 8.42 -1.11 10.45
N ARG A 180 9.47 -0.42 10.95
CA ARG A 180 9.60 1.04 10.86
C ARG A 180 9.62 1.52 9.40
N HIS A 181 10.35 0.85 8.52
CA HIS A 181 10.39 1.14 7.08
C HIS A 181 9.02 0.96 6.41
N GLU A 182 8.40 -0.20 6.62
CA GLU A 182 7.10 -0.52 6.04
C GLU A 182 5.99 0.40 6.55
N PHE A 183 6.03 0.83 7.81
CA PHE A 183 5.12 1.87 8.31
C PHE A 183 5.35 3.20 7.60
N GLY A 184 6.57 3.58 7.24
CA GLY A 184 6.80 4.78 6.44
C GLY A 184 6.06 4.75 5.09
N HIS A 185 6.07 3.59 4.41
CA HIS A 185 5.24 3.36 3.23
C HIS A 185 3.74 3.46 3.53
N ALA A 186 3.27 2.76 4.58
CA ALA A 186 1.86 2.74 4.95
C ALA A 186 1.32 4.08 5.44
N LEU A 187 2.20 4.98 5.89
CA LEU A 187 1.84 6.32 6.34
C LEU A 187 1.91 7.38 5.23
N GLY A 188 2.48 7.04 4.07
CA GLY A 188 2.37 7.85 2.86
C GLY A 188 3.65 8.00 2.04
N ILE A 189 4.82 7.64 2.58
CA ILE A 189 6.10 7.71 1.85
C ILE A 189 6.20 6.53 0.88
N TRP A 190 5.48 6.62 -0.24
CA TRP A 190 5.43 5.58 -1.25
C TRP A 190 6.61 5.65 -2.23
N GLY A 191 7.80 5.43 -1.70
CA GLY A 191 9.08 5.51 -2.39
C GLY A 191 10.23 5.39 -1.38
N HIS A 192 11.45 5.63 -1.82
CA HIS A 192 12.64 5.42 -0.99
C HIS A 192 13.51 6.68 -0.92
N SER A 193 14.18 6.85 0.22
CA SER A 193 15.28 7.80 0.34
C SER A 193 16.52 7.27 -0.39
N PRO A 194 17.33 8.14 -1.02
CA PRO A 194 18.63 7.77 -1.56
C PRO A 194 19.72 7.64 -0.48
N THR A 195 19.43 7.98 0.79
CA THR A 195 20.44 8.10 1.85
C THR A 195 20.31 6.99 2.90
N GLN A 196 21.38 6.25 3.12
CA GLN A 196 21.43 5.09 4.04
C GLN A 196 21.18 5.38 5.53
N THR A 197 21.18 6.65 5.93
CA THR A 197 20.90 7.10 7.31
C THR A 197 19.43 7.38 7.57
N ASP A 198 18.59 7.28 6.55
CA ASP A 198 17.15 7.49 6.65
C ASP A 198 16.46 6.14 6.77
N VAL A 199 15.33 6.09 7.49
CA VAL A 199 14.61 4.83 7.60
C VAL A 199 14.11 4.36 6.24
N MET A 200 13.75 5.29 5.35
CA MET A 200 13.23 4.97 4.03
C MET A 200 14.29 4.60 2.99
N TYR A 201 15.54 4.34 3.39
CA TYR A 201 16.54 3.79 2.47
C TYR A 201 16.14 2.38 2.00
N PHE A 202 16.22 2.12 0.69
CA PHE A 202 15.67 0.91 0.05
C PHE A 202 16.34 -0.40 0.47
N ALA A 203 17.51 -0.35 1.11
CA ALA A 203 18.29 -1.54 1.47
C ALA A 203 18.50 -1.63 2.98
N GLN A 204 18.44 -2.86 3.50
CA GLN A 204 18.79 -3.14 4.88
C GLN A 204 20.28 -2.84 5.12
N VAL A 205 20.57 -2.03 6.14
CA VAL A 205 21.93 -1.67 6.56
C VAL A 205 22.33 -2.39 7.84
N ARG A 206 23.64 -2.43 8.13
CA ARG A 206 24.18 -3.12 9.32
C ARG A 206 23.64 -2.53 10.62
N GLU A 207 23.56 -1.21 10.71
CA GLU A 207 22.98 -0.50 11.85
C GLU A 207 21.70 0.21 11.38
N PRO A 208 20.52 -0.39 11.62
CA PRO A 208 19.25 0.23 11.27
C PRO A 208 19.10 1.67 11.76
N PRO A 209 18.86 2.64 10.86
CA PRO A 209 18.65 4.02 11.27
C PRO A 209 17.31 4.20 11.98
N PRO A 210 17.20 5.19 12.89
CA PRO A 210 15.90 5.67 13.36
C PRO A 210 15.18 6.43 12.24
N ILE A 211 13.95 6.87 12.51
CA ILE A 211 13.26 7.83 11.64
C ILE A 211 14.04 9.15 11.64
N SER A 212 14.50 9.59 10.47
CA SER A 212 15.30 10.80 10.29
C SER A 212 14.44 12.05 10.15
N ALA A 213 15.06 13.23 10.29
CA ALA A 213 14.38 14.50 9.97
C ALA A 213 13.97 14.58 8.49
N ARG A 214 14.76 14.00 7.57
CA ARG A 214 14.45 13.96 6.14
C ARG A 214 13.19 13.13 5.86
N ASP A 215 13.00 12.03 6.58
CA ASP A 215 11.80 11.19 6.47
C ASP A 215 10.55 12.00 6.85
N ILE A 216 10.61 12.77 7.95
CA ILE A 216 9.48 13.57 8.42
C ILE A 216 9.25 14.80 7.56
N ASN A 217 10.31 15.46 7.06
CA ASN A 217 10.18 16.55 6.11
C ASN A 217 9.50 16.07 4.82
N THR A 218 9.90 14.91 4.31
CA THR A 218 9.27 14.27 3.15
C THR A 218 7.81 13.94 3.42
N LEU A 219 7.50 13.31 4.57
CA LEU A 219 6.13 13.00 4.97
C LEU A 219 5.27 14.27 5.06
N LYS A 220 5.81 15.37 5.59
CA LYS A 220 5.12 16.66 5.67
C LYS A 220 4.80 17.20 4.28
N GLN A 221 5.75 17.18 3.34
CA GLN A 221 5.53 17.59 1.95
C GLN A 221 4.43 16.75 1.28
N ILE A 222 4.45 15.43 1.51
CA ILE A 222 3.43 14.50 1.02
C ILE A 222 2.04 14.88 1.52
N TYR A 223 1.87 15.16 2.82
CA TYR A 223 0.57 15.51 3.40
C TYR A 223 0.06 16.91 3.00
N GLN A 224 0.90 17.74 2.40
CA GLN A 224 0.50 19.02 1.81
C GLN A 224 -0.02 18.87 0.37
N GLN A 225 0.18 17.71 -0.25
CA GLN A 225 -0.26 17.48 -1.63
C GLN A 225 -1.77 17.22 -1.73
N PRO A 226 -2.39 17.63 -2.85
CA PRO A 226 -3.77 17.27 -3.11
C PRO A 226 -3.88 15.77 -3.43
N THR A 227 -4.98 15.15 -3.00
CA THR A 227 -5.27 13.73 -3.24
C THR A 227 -6.76 13.54 -3.48
N ARG A 228 -7.17 12.40 -4.04
CA ARG A 228 -8.59 11.99 -4.12
C ARG A 228 -9.04 11.24 -2.87
N LEU A 229 -8.09 10.73 -2.09
CA LEU A 229 -8.36 9.96 -0.87
C LEU A 229 -9.01 10.85 0.18
N GLY A 230 -9.93 10.31 0.97
CA GLY A 230 -10.65 11.02 2.02
C GLY A 230 -11.78 11.94 1.53
N TRP A 231 -11.96 12.09 0.22
CA TRP A 231 -13.02 12.94 -0.36
C TRP A 231 -14.23 12.15 -0.81
N ARG A 232 -15.36 12.84 -0.87
CA ARG A 232 -16.65 12.28 -1.30
C ARG A 232 -16.58 11.79 -2.75
N VAL A 233 -17.11 10.60 -2.99
CA VAL A 233 -17.37 10.12 -4.36
C VAL A 233 -18.63 10.81 -4.84
N ALA A 234 -18.55 11.65 -5.88
CA ALA A 234 -19.74 12.30 -6.40
C ALA A 234 -20.73 11.24 -6.92
N SER A 235 -22.01 11.39 -6.58
CA SER A 235 -23.06 10.56 -7.16
C SER A 235 -23.10 10.82 -8.66
N GLN A 236 -23.05 9.77 -9.48
CA GLN A 236 -23.38 9.93 -10.90
C GLN A 236 -24.79 10.54 -10.96
N LYS A 237 -24.90 11.74 -11.54
CA LYS A 237 -26.21 12.29 -11.88
C LYS A 237 -26.88 11.29 -12.82
N SER A 238 -27.97 10.68 -12.36
CA SER A 238 -28.88 9.89 -13.19
C SER A 238 -29.49 10.76 -14.29
#